data_AF-A0A2S6TM14-F1
#
_entry.id   AF-A0A2S6TM14-F1
#
_cell.length_a   1.000
_cell.length_b   1.000
_cell.length_c   1.000
_cell.angle_alpha   90.00
_cell.angle_beta   90.00
_cell.angle_gamma   90.00
#
_symmetry.space_group_name_H-M   'P 1'
#
loop_
_entity.id
_entity.type
_entity.pdbx_description
1 polymer ?
#
loop_
_entity_poly.entity_id
_entity_poly.type
_entity_poly.pdbx_seq_one_letter_code
_entity_poly.pdbx_strand_id
1 'polypeptide(L)'
;MTLILETEKNAYRSFVKHCFDSQPIEENNTLEGLLKSIFPISTKDSIYTLDYVGYDLRTYGPDGEELLISEFSPEVFFYKSPPKYLGFIGETDAGLDLSVIIQKVIWETPITDDSEIQDIIQQNVILGPLPRMTINGTFIDHGIEKRYVGEGLAVDRLAQVVAQALSSINLLVQRNFKEMDMREVFPFDLVETSPLERKTRQFLDELVPVTLN
;
A
#
# COMPACT_ATOMS: atom_id res chain seq x y z
N MET A 1 -7.92 -26.95 -9.70
CA MET A 1 -8.08 -26.12 -8.48
C MET A 1 -6.74 -25.63 -7.94
N THR A 2 -5.72 -26.49 -7.84
CA THR A 2 -4.36 -26.15 -7.37
C THR A 2 -3.60 -25.16 -8.27
N LEU A 3 -3.80 -25.19 -9.59
CA LEU A 3 -3.12 -24.26 -10.51
C LEU A 3 -3.58 -22.81 -10.32
N ILE A 4 -4.89 -22.58 -10.18
CA ILE A 4 -5.47 -21.23 -9.98
C ILE A 4 -4.98 -20.63 -8.65
N LEU A 5 -4.93 -21.43 -7.60
CA LEU A 5 -4.42 -21.02 -6.29
C LEU A 5 -2.97 -20.53 -6.37
N GLU A 6 -2.09 -21.31 -7.00
CA GLU A 6 -0.67 -20.91 -7.11
C GLU A 6 -0.50 -19.71 -8.04
N THR A 7 -1.32 -19.58 -9.10
CA THR A 7 -1.36 -18.37 -9.93
C THR A 7 -1.74 -17.14 -9.12
N GLU A 8 -2.82 -17.18 -8.32
CA GLU A 8 -3.26 -16.06 -7.47
C GLU A 8 -2.18 -15.68 -6.44
N LYS A 9 -1.59 -16.66 -5.76
CA LYS A 9 -0.54 -16.41 -4.78
C LYS A 9 0.72 -15.83 -5.42
N ASN A 10 1.10 -16.31 -6.60
CA ASN A 10 2.25 -15.77 -7.32
C ASN A 10 2.00 -14.35 -7.80
N ALA A 11 0.80 -14.06 -8.33
CA ALA A 11 0.41 -12.71 -8.69
C ALA A 11 0.46 -11.77 -7.47
N TYR A 12 -0.04 -12.21 -6.32
CA TYR A 12 -0.06 -11.38 -5.12
C TYR A 12 1.36 -11.15 -4.57
N ARG A 13 2.22 -12.17 -4.58
CA ARG A 13 3.66 -12.00 -4.29
C ARG A 13 4.34 -11.02 -5.23
N SER A 14 4.07 -11.12 -6.54
CA SER A 14 4.62 -10.18 -7.52
C SER A 14 4.12 -8.75 -7.29
N PHE A 15 2.84 -8.59 -6.94
CA PHE A 15 2.23 -7.30 -6.67
C PHE A 15 2.92 -6.55 -5.52
N VAL A 16 3.22 -7.25 -4.42
CA VAL A 16 3.84 -6.68 -3.20
C VAL A 16 5.36 -6.87 -3.11
N LYS A 17 6.00 -7.31 -4.20
CA LYS A 17 7.34 -7.93 -4.21
C LYS A 17 8.46 -7.11 -3.56
N HIS A 18 8.33 -5.79 -3.51
CA HIS A 18 9.33 -4.94 -2.87
C HIS A 18 9.56 -5.29 -1.39
N CYS A 19 8.55 -5.85 -0.70
CA CYS A 19 8.72 -6.34 0.68
C CYS A 19 9.64 -7.56 0.80
N PHE A 20 9.92 -8.31 -0.28
CA PHE A 20 10.64 -9.59 -0.19
C PHE A 20 12.00 -9.60 -0.88
N ASP A 21 12.25 -8.64 -1.77
CA ASP A 21 13.44 -8.62 -2.62
C ASP A 21 14.18 -7.28 -2.48
N SER A 22 15.51 -7.33 -2.41
CA SER A 22 16.37 -6.14 -2.33
C SER A 22 16.56 -5.41 -3.67
N GLN A 23 15.85 -5.80 -4.73
CA GLN A 23 15.96 -5.22 -6.07
C GLN A 23 14.57 -5.02 -6.70
N PRO A 24 14.22 -3.79 -7.10
CA PRO A 24 12.94 -3.51 -7.74
C PRO A 24 12.88 -4.09 -9.16
N ILE A 25 11.74 -4.70 -9.52
CA ILE A 25 11.40 -5.02 -10.92
C ILE A 25 10.32 -4.03 -11.33
N GLU A 26 10.57 -3.25 -12.38
CA GLU A 26 9.64 -2.23 -12.86
C GLU A 26 8.55 -2.85 -13.74
N GLU A 27 7.44 -3.22 -13.11
CA GLU A 27 6.20 -3.59 -13.77
C GLU A 27 5.08 -2.63 -13.34
N ASN A 28 4.34 -2.08 -14.30
CA ASN A 28 3.29 -1.07 -14.10
C ASN A 28 2.13 -1.51 -13.19
N ASN A 29 1.99 -2.82 -12.94
CA ASN A 29 0.91 -3.38 -12.13
C ASN A 29 1.36 -3.78 -10.72
N THR A 30 2.59 -3.48 -10.30
CA THR A 30 3.10 -3.74 -8.95
C THR A 30 2.88 -2.53 -8.03
N LEU A 31 2.85 -2.73 -6.70
CA LEU A 31 2.80 -1.61 -5.75
C LEU A 31 3.94 -0.60 -5.98
N GLU A 32 5.14 -1.10 -6.24
CA GLU A 32 6.32 -0.29 -6.57
C GLU A 32 6.07 0.58 -7.81
N GLY A 33 5.64 -0.04 -8.91
CA GLY A 33 5.33 0.66 -10.16
C GLY A 33 4.20 1.68 -10.00
N LEU A 34 3.17 1.33 -9.22
CA LEU A 34 2.05 2.22 -8.93
C LEU A 34 2.46 3.42 -8.08
N LEU A 35 3.31 3.25 -7.07
CA LEU A 35 3.86 4.35 -6.27
C LEU A 35 4.75 5.26 -7.12
N LYS A 36 5.67 4.68 -7.89
CA LYS A 36 6.50 5.41 -8.87
C LYS A 36 5.68 6.12 -9.95
N SER A 37 4.44 5.71 -10.22
CA SER A 37 3.60 6.37 -11.21
C SER A 37 3.02 7.70 -10.73
N ILE A 38 2.95 7.93 -9.42
CA ILE A 38 2.41 9.17 -8.84
C ILE A 38 3.48 10.09 -8.27
N PHE A 39 4.64 9.57 -7.92
CA PHE A 39 5.79 10.33 -7.45
C PHE A 39 6.83 10.50 -8.57
N PRO A 40 7.57 11.61 -8.63
CA PRO A 40 7.56 12.73 -7.68
C PRO A 40 6.35 13.66 -7.86
N ILE A 41 5.94 14.35 -6.79
CA ILE A 41 4.87 15.36 -6.81
C ILE A 41 5.48 16.71 -6.43
N SER A 42 5.48 17.68 -7.35
CA SER A 42 6.05 19.01 -7.09
C SER A 42 4.98 20.10 -6.93
N THR A 43 5.31 21.13 -6.16
CA THR A 43 4.55 22.39 -6.13
C THR A 43 4.63 23.12 -7.47
N LYS A 44 3.70 24.03 -7.73
CA LYS A 44 3.64 24.76 -9.01
C LYS A 44 4.84 25.67 -9.26
N ASP A 45 5.43 26.20 -8.18
CA ASP A 45 6.65 27.01 -8.23
C ASP A 45 7.93 26.15 -8.26
N SER A 46 7.78 24.82 -8.19
CA SER A 46 8.89 23.85 -8.17
C SER A 46 9.89 24.08 -7.04
N ILE A 47 9.47 24.65 -5.92
CA ILE A 47 10.32 24.84 -4.73
C ILE A 47 10.28 23.62 -3.80
N TYR A 48 9.17 22.89 -3.79
CA TYR A 48 9.00 21.70 -2.96
C TYR A 48 8.64 20.50 -3.82
N THR A 49 9.24 19.36 -3.50
CA THR A 49 8.91 18.07 -4.11
C THR A 49 8.66 17.05 -3.02
N LEU A 50 7.62 16.24 -3.21
CA LEU A 50 7.38 15.03 -2.45
C LEU A 50 7.87 13.84 -3.28
N ASP A 51 8.89 13.15 -2.79
CA ASP A 51 9.57 12.03 -3.45
C ASP A 51 9.30 10.71 -2.74
N TYR A 52 9.17 9.65 -3.52
CA TYR A 52 9.05 8.27 -3.04
C TYR A 52 10.43 7.62 -2.97
N VAL A 53 10.74 6.99 -1.84
CA VAL A 53 12.02 6.28 -1.63
C VAL A 53 11.84 4.76 -1.60
N GLY A 54 10.77 4.28 -0.95
CA GLY A 54 10.55 2.87 -0.71
C GLY A 54 9.25 2.63 0.07
N TYR A 55 8.78 1.39 0.16
CA TYR A 55 7.67 1.03 1.04
C TYR A 55 7.94 -0.26 1.80
N ASP A 56 7.15 -0.46 2.84
CA ASP A 56 6.99 -1.75 3.49
C ASP A 56 5.51 -1.96 3.83
N LEU A 57 5.17 -3.19 4.20
CA LEU A 57 3.86 -3.58 4.66
C LEU A 57 3.95 -3.86 6.16
N ARG A 58 3.19 -3.11 6.94
CA ARG A 58 3.08 -3.28 8.39
C ARG A 58 1.90 -4.19 8.70
N THR A 59 2.09 -5.09 9.63
CA THR A 59 1.01 -5.86 10.27
C THR A 59 1.20 -5.77 11.78
N TYR A 60 0.20 -6.23 12.53
CA TYR A 60 0.27 -6.20 13.99
C TYR A 60 0.16 -7.61 14.52
N GLY A 61 1.01 -7.93 15.49
CA GLY A 61 0.91 -9.19 16.20
C GLY A 61 -0.21 -9.17 17.26
N PRO A 62 -0.45 -10.32 17.91
CA PRO A 62 -1.55 -10.47 18.88
C PRO A 62 -1.45 -9.54 20.08
N ASP A 63 -0.25 -9.11 20.46
CA ASP A 63 0.00 -8.21 21.58
C ASP A 63 0.04 -6.73 21.13
N GLY A 64 -0.26 -6.46 19.86
CA GLY A 64 -0.28 -5.13 19.25
C GLY A 64 1.11 -4.65 18.79
N GLU A 65 2.12 -5.52 18.80
CA GLU A 65 3.45 -5.21 18.30
C GLU A 65 3.44 -4.98 16.79
N GLU A 66 4.08 -3.91 16.34
CA GLU A 66 4.24 -3.63 14.90
C GLU A 66 5.26 -4.60 14.31
N LEU A 67 4.88 -5.23 13.20
CA LEU A 67 5.67 -6.21 12.47
C LEU A 67 5.80 -5.76 11.01
N LEU A 68 7.04 -5.60 10.54
CA LEU A 68 7.32 -5.29 9.14
C LEU A 68 7.45 -6.57 8.33
N ILE A 69 6.67 -6.71 7.26
CA ILE A 69 6.67 -7.91 6.42
C ILE A 69 8.05 -8.19 5.83
N SER A 70 8.85 -7.16 5.54
CA SER A 70 10.22 -7.32 5.05
C SER A 70 11.19 -7.99 6.03
N GLU A 71 10.87 -8.00 7.32
CA GLU A 71 11.68 -8.66 8.36
C GLU A 71 11.41 -10.18 8.45
N PHE A 72 10.38 -10.68 7.75
CA PHE A 72 10.00 -12.09 7.77
C PHE A 72 10.38 -12.84 6.50
N SER A 73 10.45 -14.17 6.61
CA SER A 73 10.55 -15.00 5.42
C SER A 73 9.26 -14.89 4.57
N PRO A 74 9.33 -15.01 3.23
CA PRO A 74 8.17 -14.94 2.34
C PRO A 74 7.06 -15.94 2.68
N GLU A 75 7.37 -16.97 3.46
CA GLU A 75 6.42 -17.97 3.92
C GLU A 75 5.46 -17.45 5.00
N VAL A 76 5.82 -16.39 5.73
CA VAL A 76 4.99 -15.77 6.79
C VAL A 76 4.01 -14.75 6.21
N PHE A 77 4.25 -14.31 4.98
CA PHE A 77 3.47 -13.27 4.32
C PHE A 77 1.99 -13.62 4.19
N PHE A 78 1.70 -14.81 3.66
CA PHE A 78 0.32 -15.27 3.53
C PHE A 78 -0.28 -15.54 4.90
N TYR A 79 -1.51 -15.11 5.06
CA TYR A 79 -2.25 -15.38 6.28
C TYR A 79 -2.55 -16.89 6.37
N LYS A 80 -1.89 -17.57 7.32
CA LYS A 80 -1.96 -19.05 7.45
C LYS A 80 -3.13 -19.52 8.31
N SER A 81 -3.54 -18.74 9.29
CA SER A 81 -4.68 -19.07 10.16
C SER A 81 -5.10 -17.81 10.89
N PRO A 82 -6.39 -17.45 10.85
CA PRO A 82 -6.87 -16.46 11.79
C PRO A 82 -6.73 -16.98 13.20
N PRO A 83 -6.12 -16.24 14.13
CA PRO A 83 -6.14 -16.63 15.51
C PRO A 83 -7.63 -16.66 15.91
N LYS A 84 -8.11 -17.86 16.23
CA LYS A 84 -9.45 -18.07 16.76
C LYS A 84 -9.43 -17.63 18.22
N TYR A 85 -9.51 -16.34 18.47
CA TYR A 85 -9.81 -15.85 19.80
C TYR A 85 -11.32 -15.96 20.02
N LEU A 86 -11.77 -16.96 20.79
CA LEU A 86 -13.17 -17.07 21.23
C LEU A 86 -14.24 -17.03 20.10
N GLY A 87 -13.88 -17.42 18.87
CA GLY A 87 -14.81 -17.41 17.73
C GLY A 87 -14.90 -16.09 16.97
N PHE A 88 -14.08 -15.10 17.31
CA PHE A 88 -13.92 -13.85 16.56
C PHE A 88 -12.53 -13.80 15.96
N ILE A 89 -12.44 -13.43 14.68
CA ILE A 89 -11.19 -12.98 14.08
C ILE A 89 -11.11 -11.50 14.48
N GLY A 90 -10.10 -11.12 15.27
CA GLY A 90 -9.84 -9.71 15.51
C GLY A 90 -9.60 -9.03 14.18
N GLU A 91 -10.34 -7.95 13.88
CA GLU A 91 -10.17 -7.15 12.65
C GLU A 91 -8.71 -6.70 12.42
N THR A 92 -7.93 -6.61 13.51
CA THR A 92 -6.54 -6.19 13.55
C THR A 92 -5.54 -7.20 12.96
N ASP A 93 -5.88 -8.49 12.87
CA ASP A 93 -4.90 -9.53 12.50
C ASP A 93 -4.78 -9.78 10.99
N ALA A 94 -5.72 -9.30 10.18
CA ALA A 94 -5.82 -9.65 8.75
C ALA A 94 -5.41 -8.53 7.78
N GLY A 95 -5.07 -7.34 8.29
CA GLY A 95 -4.69 -6.19 7.47
C GLY A 95 -3.18 -6.07 7.22
N LEU A 96 -2.83 -5.35 6.15
CA LEU A 96 -1.49 -4.84 5.89
C LEU A 96 -1.56 -3.33 5.73
N ASP A 97 -0.90 -2.55 6.58
CA ASP A 97 -0.79 -1.11 6.36
C ASP A 97 0.36 -0.82 5.38
N LEU A 98 0.07 -0.13 4.29
CA LEU A 98 1.07 0.34 3.35
C LEU A 98 1.82 1.51 3.96
N SER A 99 3.06 1.26 4.41
CA SER A 99 3.97 2.26 4.97
C SER A 99 4.96 2.70 3.92
N VAL A 100 4.97 3.98 3.56
CA VAL A 100 5.81 4.53 2.50
C VAL A 100 6.83 5.50 3.08
N ILE A 101 8.09 5.34 2.69
CA ILE A 101 9.17 6.29 2.96
C ILE A 101 9.05 7.41 1.94
N ILE A 102 8.71 8.60 2.41
CA ILE A 102 8.51 9.80 1.60
C ILE A 102 9.51 10.87 2.03
N GLN A 103 10.07 11.59 1.06
CA GLN A 103 10.92 12.75 1.27
C GLN A 103 10.22 14.01 0.80
N LYS A 104 10.17 15.05 1.63
CA LYS A 104 9.91 16.42 1.18
C LYS A 104 11.26 17.07 0.88
N VAL A 105 11.59 17.21 -0.39
CA VAL A 105 12.77 17.90 -0.88
C VAL A 105 12.45 19.38 -1.02
N ILE A 106 13.31 20.22 -0.47
CA ILE A 106 13.25 21.68 -0.57
C ILE A 106 14.40 22.11 -1.48
N TRP A 107 14.09 22.87 -2.52
CA TRP A 107 15.07 23.35 -3.49
C TRP A 107 15.42 24.80 -3.25
N GLU A 108 16.69 25.17 -3.44
CA GLU A 108 17.12 26.57 -3.28
C GLU A 108 16.49 27.51 -4.30
N THR A 109 16.26 26.97 -5.50
CA THR A 109 15.61 27.63 -6.64
C THR A 109 14.64 26.67 -7.29
N PRO A 110 13.65 27.16 -8.09
CA PRO A 110 12.75 26.29 -8.82
C PRO A 110 13.52 25.21 -9.59
N ILE A 111 13.10 23.95 -9.47
CA ILE A 111 13.80 22.78 -10.03
C ILE A 111 14.13 22.97 -11.51
N THR A 112 15.41 22.86 -11.80
CA THR A 112 16.04 22.72 -13.11
C THR A 112 17.16 21.69 -13.00
N ASP A 113 17.82 21.36 -14.11
CA ASP A 113 18.94 20.40 -14.12
C ASP A 113 20.14 20.86 -13.26
N ASP A 114 20.25 22.16 -12.99
CA ASP A 114 21.34 22.78 -12.21
C ASP A 114 20.91 23.17 -10.77
N SER A 115 19.69 22.84 -10.35
CA SER A 115 19.18 23.24 -9.04
C SER A 115 19.83 22.46 -7.91
N GLU A 116 20.19 23.17 -6.83
CA GLU A 116 20.72 22.57 -5.61
C GLU A 116 19.61 22.30 -4.59
N ILE A 117 19.75 21.20 -3.86
CA ILE A 117 18.86 20.80 -2.77
C ILE A 117 19.21 21.63 -1.54
N GLN A 118 18.24 22.37 -1.01
CA GLN A 118 18.37 23.12 0.23
C GLN A 118 18.26 22.19 1.45
N ASP A 119 17.26 21.32 1.47
CA ASP A 119 17.00 20.42 2.61
C ASP A 119 16.13 19.21 2.18
N ILE A 120 16.17 18.14 2.98
CA ILE A 120 15.36 16.94 2.81
C ILE A 120 14.76 16.53 4.15
N ILE A 121 13.44 16.44 4.20
CA ILE A 121 12.71 15.90 5.34
C ILE A 121 12.14 14.53 4.96
N GLN A 122 12.70 13.46 5.52
CA GLN A 122 12.27 12.08 5.28
C GLN A 122 11.39 11.54 6.41
N GLN A 123 10.27 10.90 6.07
CA GLN A 123 9.40 10.25 7.03
C GLN A 123 8.78 8.96 6.48
N ASN A 124 8.46 8.05 7.40
CA ASN A 124 7.56 6.94 7.13
C ASN A 124 6.11 7.39 7.31
N VAL A 125 5.29 7.23 6.29
CA VAL A 125 3.89 7.64 6.25
C VAL A 125 3.01 6.45 5.92
N ILE A 126 1.94 6.23 6.70
CA ILE A 126 0.97 5.18 6.42
C ILE A 126 -0.01 5.72 5.35
N LEU A 127 -0.06 5.07 4.19
CA LEU A 127 -1.04 5.39 3.13
C LEU A 127 -2.40 4.74 3.37
N GLY A 128 -2.47 3.74 4.25
CA GLY A 128 -3.70 3.04 4.62
C GLY A 128 -3.62 1.53 4.38
N PRO A 129 -4.74 0.82 4.62
CA PRO A 129 -4.76 -0.62 4.64
C PRO A 129 -4.83 -1.23 3.24
N LEU A 130 -4.21 -2.40 3.08
CA LEU A 130 -4.29 -3.32 1.96
C LEU A 130 -4.81 -4.67 2.47
N PRO A 131 -5.55 -5.42 1.63
CA PRO A 131 -6.07 -6.72 2.02
C PRO A 131 -4.94 -7.75 2.01
N ARG A 132 -4.76 -8.50 3.11
CA ARG A 132 -3.81 -9.62 3.19
C ARG A 132 -4.40 -10.88 2.58
N MET A 133 -3.68 -11.50 1.64
CA MET A 133 -4.09 -12.79 1.07
C MET A 133 -3.79 -13.95 2.04
N THR A 134 -4.69 -14.91 2.13
CA THR A 134 -4.47 -16.16 2.87
C THR A 134 -3.66 -17.16 2.06
N ILE A 135 -3.18 -18.23 2.70
CA ILE A 135 -2.52 -19.33 2.00
C ILE A 135 -3.44 -20.06 0.99
N ASN A 136 -4.76 -19.86 1.11
CA ASN A 136 -5.78 -20.41 0.22
C ASN A 136 -6.13 -19.50 -0.96
N GLY A 137 -5.40 -18.38 -1.16
CA GLY A 137 -5.69 -17.44 -2.26
C GLY A 137 -6.99 -16.67 -2.05
N THR A 138 -7.46 -16.60 -0.81
CA THR A 138 -8.66 -15.89 -0.37
C THR A 138 -8.25 -14.67 0.46
N PHE A 139 -9.24 -13.89 0.90
CA PHE A 139 -9.05 -12.75 1.78
C PHE A 139 -10.00 -12.88 2.97
N ILE A 140 -9.69 -12.22 4.08
CA ILE A 140 -10.56 -12.20 5.25
C ILE A 140 -11.15 -10.81 5.40
N ASP A 141 -12.46 -10.78 5.61
CA ASP A 141 -13.20 -9.55 5.85
C ASP A 141 -14.18 -9.75 7.00
N HIS A 142 -14.03 -8.98 8.08
CA HIS A 142 -14.83 -9.11 9.31
C HIS A 142 -14.96 -10.57 9.81
N GLY A 143 -13.87 -11.32 9.70
CA GLY A 143 -13.82 -12.73 10.09
C GLY A 143 -14.47 -13.73 9.12
N ILE A 144 -14.88 -13.29 7.93
CA ILE A 144 -15.40 -14.14 6.87
C ILE A 144 -14.32 -14.33 5.81
N GLU A 145 -14.00 -15.59 5.49
CA GLU A 145 -13.14 -15.91 4.37
C GLU A 145 -13.92 -15.69 3.06
N LYS A 146 -13.40 -14.82 2.21
CA LYS A 146 -14.00 -14.41 0.93
C LYS A 146 -13.04 -14.64 -0.22
N ARG A 147 -13.59 -14.91 -1.41
CA ARG A 147 -12.84 -15.10 -2.65
C ARG A 147 -13.32 -14.15 -3.73
N TYR A 148 -12.41 -13.79 -4.61
CA TYR A 148 -12.75 -13.10 -5.85
C TYR A 148 -13.35 -14.09 -6.85
N VAL A 149 -14.38 -13.66 -7.59
CA VAL A 149 -15.06 -14.46 -8.62
C VAL A 149 -15.30 -13.68 -9.91
N GLY A 150 -14.69 -12.50 -10.03
CA GLY A 150 -14.79 -11.67 -11.23
C GLY A 150 -13.88 -12.16 -12.36
N GLU A 151 -13.78 -11.35 -13.40
CA GLU A 151 -12.85 -11.59 -14.51
C GLU A 151 -11.40 -11.32 -14.07
N GLY A 152 -10.45 -12.10 -14.59
CA GLY A 152 -9.03 -11.99 -14.28
C GLY A 152 -8.67 -12.52 -12.89
N LEU A 153 -7.50 -12.12 -12.39
CA LEU A 153 -7.05 -12.46 -11.05
C LEU A 153 -7.58 -11.45 -10.02
N ALA A 154 -7.72 -11.88 -8.77
CA ALA A 154 -8.07 -10.96 -7.67
C ALA A 154 -7.09 -9.79 -7.58
N VAL A 155 -5.82 -10.07 -7.88
CA VAL A 155 -4.71 -9.10 -7.84
C VAL A 155 -4.80 -8.06 -8.95
N ASP A 156 -5.30 -8.42 -10.14
CA ASP A 156 -5.53 -7.45 -11.22
C ASP A 156 -6.55 -6.41 -10.79
N ARG A 157 -7.63 -6.87 -10.13
CA ARG A 157 -8.65 -5.99 -9.56
C ARG A 157 -8.09 -5.15 -8.41
N LEU A 158 -7.28 -5.75 -7.54
CA LEU A 158 -6.62 -5.06 -6.44
C LEU A 158 -5.71 -3.92 -6.95
N ALA A 159 -4.88 -4.19 -7.96
CA ALA A 159 -4.00 -3.19 -8.55
C ALA A 159 -4.79 -2.00 -9.12
N GLN A 160 -5.94 -2.24 -9.76
CA GLN A 160 -6.82 -1.18 -10.25
C GLN A 160 -7.37 -0.30 -9.11
N VAL A 161 -7.85 -0.89 -8.02
CA VAL A 161 -8.41 -0.09 -6.91
C VAL A 161 -7.32 0.70 -6.18
N VAL A 162 -6.11 0.13 -6.06
CA VAL A 162 -4.94 0.81 -5.47
C VAL A 162 -4.49 1.96 -6.37
N ALA A 163 -4.43 1.78 -7.69
CA ALA A 163 -4.11 2.85 -8.63
C ALA A 163 -5.10 4.03 -8.51
N GLN A 164 -6.39 3.75 -8.35
CA GLN A 164 -7.42 4.77 -8.12
C GLN A 164 -7.24 5.51 -6.78
N ALA A 165 -6.85 4.79 -5.72
CA ALA A 165 -6.54 5.39 -4.43
C ALA A 165 -5.33 6.33 -4.52
N LEU A 166 -4.24 5.87 -5.14
CA LEU A 166 -3.02 6.65 -5.33
C LEU A 166 -3.24 7.88 -6.21
N SER A 167 -4.06 7.76 -7.26
CA SER A 167 -4.50 8.92 -8.05
C SER A 167 -5.25 9.95 -7.20
N SER A 168 -6.12 9.49 -6.29
CA SER A 168 -6.82 10.38 -5.34
C SER A 168 -5.87 11.02 -4.33
N ILE A 169 -4.89 10.27 -3.82
CA ILE A 169 -3.83 10.79 -2.93
C ILE A 169 -3.03 11.88 -3.63
N ASN A 170 -2.61 11.68 -4.88
CA ASN A 170 -1.92 12.70 -5.67
C ASN A 170 -2.73 14.01 -5.75
N LEU A 171 -4.04 13.92 -6.04
CA LEU A 171 -4.91 15.10 -6.08
C LEU A 171 -5.01 15.82 -4.72
N LEU A 172 -5.04 15.08 -3.62
CA LEU A 172 -5.07 15.65 -2.27
C LEU A 172 -3.75 16.31 -1.89
N VAL A 173 -2.60 15.68 -2.20
CA VAL A 173 -1.27 16.30 -2.01
C VAL A 173 -1.17 17.60 -2.80
N GLN A 174 -1.58 17.57 -4.08
CA GLN A 174 -1.61 18.76 -4.95
C GLN A 174 -2.56 19.86 -4.46
N ARG A 175 -3.63 19.51 -3.73
CA ARG A 175 -4.49 20.47 -3.04
C ARG A 175 -3.78 21.05 -1.82
N ASN A 176 -3.21 20.19 -0.97
CA ASN A 176 -2.52 20.60 0.26
C ASN A 176 -1.34 21.53 -0.02
N PHE A 177 -0.58 21.26 -1.10
CA PHE A 177 0.47 22.15 -1.62
C PHE A 177 0.00 23.57 -1.96
N LYS A 178 -1.28 23.78 -2.25
CA LYS A 178 -1.84 25.11 -2.56
C LYS A 178 -2.43 25.80 -1.33
N GLU A 179 -2.80 25.03 -0.31
CA GLU A 179 -3.60 25.49 0.82
C GLU A 179 -2.77 25.64 2.10
N MET A 180 -1.61 24.98 2.20
CA MET A 180 -0.78 24.94 3.39
C MET A 180 0.53 25.73 3.22
N ASP A 181 1.08 26.25 4.32
CA ASP A 181 2.42 26.87 4.34
C ASP A 181 3.50 25.80 4.39
N MET A 182 4.01 25.42 3.21
CA MET A 182 4.98 24.34 2.99
C MET A 182 6.25 24.38 3.85
N ARG A 183 6.57 25.51 4.48
CA ARG A 183 7.69 25.65 5.42
C ARG A 183 7.45 24.91 6.73
N GLU A 184 6.19 24.81 7.17
CA GLU A 184 5.80 24.23 8.47
C GLU A 184 5.21 22.82 8.35
N VAL A 185 4.94 22.35 7.13
CA VAL A 185 4.30 21.06 6.84
C VAL A 185 5.31 19.94 6.72
N PHE A 186 5.04 18.76 7.26
CA PHE A 186 5.86 17.56 7.09
C PHE A 186 5.22 16.59 6.07
N PRO A 187 5.96 15.60 5.53
CA PRO A 187 5.39 14.57 4.66
C PRO A 187 4.11 13.93 5.18
N PHE A 188 4.01 13.64 6.48
CA PHE A 188 2.81 13.02 7.06
C PHE A 188 1.56 13.91 7.01
N ASP A 189 1.71 15.23 7.07
CA ASP A 189 0.59 16.18 7.01
C ASP A 189 -0.01 16.29 5.60
N LEU A 190 0.76 15.92 4.58
CA LEU A 190 0.39 16.08 3.17
C LEU A 190 -0.43 14.92 2.62
N VAL A 191 -0.42 13.79 3.31
CA VAL A 191 -0.91 12.51 2.80
C VAL A 191 -2.03 11.99 3.68
N GLU A 192 -3.16 11.63 3.06
CA GLU A 192 -4.33 11.08 3.75
C GLU A 192 -4.42 9.56 3.55
N THR A 193 -4.82 8.84 4.60
CA THR A 193 -5.09 7.39 4.56
C THR A 193 -6.41 7.02 3.89
N SER A 194 -7.38 7.94 3.96
CA SER A 194 -8.77 7.71 3.60
C SER A 194 -9.00 7.22 2.15
N PRO A 195 -8.23 7.63 1.13
CA PRO A 195 -8.44 7.15 -0.23
C PRO A 195 -8.16 5.65 -0.40
N LEU A 196 -7.08 5.15 0.20
CA LEU A 196 -6.72 3.74 0.12
C LEU A 196 -7.68 2.90 0.97
N GLU A 197 -8.02 3.36 2.18
CA GLU A 197 -8.99 2.70 3.04
C GLU A 197 -10.33 2.46 2.32
N ARG A 198 -10.90 3.50 1.68
CA ARG A 198 -12.15 3.37 0.92
C ARG A 198 -12.04 2.38 -0.24
N LYS A 199 -10.91 2.37 -0.95
CA LYS A 199 -10.71 1.50 -2.12
C LYS A 199 -10.44 0.05 -1.74
N THR A 200 -9.72 -0.19 -0.66
CA THR A 200 -9.56 -1.51 -0.06
C THR A 200 -10.89 -2.05 0.43
N ARG A 201 -11.70 -1.22 1.09
CA ARG A 201 -13.07 -1.59 1.49
C ARG A 201 -13.93 -1.99 0.28
N GLN A 202 -13.92 -1.16 -0.77
CA GLN A 202 -14.63 -1.45 -2.01
C GLN A 202 -14.23 -2.81 -2.59
N PHE A 203 -12.93 -3.13 -2.62
CA PHE A 203 -12.45 -4.44 -3.09
C PHE A 203 -12.98 -5.60 -2.23
N LEU A 204 -12.94 -5.47 -0.90
CA LEU A 204 -13.42 -6.52 0.02
C LEU A 204 -14.93 -6.76 -0.08
N ASP A 205 -15.71 -5.70 -0.36
CA ASP A 205 -17.16 -5.78 -0.57
C ASP A 205 -17.53 -6.48 -1.89
N GLU A 206 -16.64 -6.46 -2.90
CA GLU A 206 -16.82 -7.16 -4.18
C GLU A 206 -16.57 -8.68 -4.06
N LEU A 207 -15.94 -9.15 -2.98
CA LEU A 207 -15.63 -10.57 -2.76
C LEU A 207 -16.83 -11.37 -2.24
N VAL A 208 -16.91 -12.65 -2.60
CA VAL A 208 -17.98 -13.55 -2.15
C VAL A 208 -17.51 -14.47 -1.04
N PRO A 209 -18.34 -14.78 -0.02
CA PRO A 209 -17.98 -15.76 1.02
C PRO A 209 -17.61 -17.11 0.43
N VAL A 210 -16.59 -17.75 1.00
CA VAL A 210 -16.26 -19.15 0.72
C VAL A 210 -17.26 -20.02 1.48
N THR A 211 -18.17 -20.67 0.76
CA THR A 211 -19.06 -21.68 1.35
C THR A 211 -18.28 -22.98 1.55
N LEU A 212 -18.24 -23.48 2.80
CA LEU A 212 -17.78 -24.83 3.09
C LEU A 212 -18.78 -25.81 2.48
N ASN A 213 -18.38 -26.49 1.40
CA ASN A 213 -19.09 -27.67 0.88
C ASN A 213 -18.56 -28.93 1.56
#